data_AF-A0A8S0WG59-F1
#
_entry.id   AF-A0A8S0WG59-F1
#
_cell.length_a   1.000
_cell.length_b   1.000
_cell.length_c   1.000
_cell.angle_alpha   90.00
_cell.angle_beta   90.00
_cell.angle_gamma   90.00
#
_symmetry.space_group_name_H-M   'P 1'
#
loop_
_entity.id
_entity.type
_entity.pdbx_description
1 polymer ?
#
loop_
_entity_poly.entity_id
_entity_poly.type
_entity_poly.pdbx_seq_one_letter_code
_entity_poly.pdbx_strand_id
1 'polypeptide(L)'
;MGRVLCLCWERVWEKVDVDDLGMKTNYGWLPAMLETASYNDLMISEFAKREPTNGFTHMYPGSVNTAMVFPSNPILEVIIRIIHPILRLFLLNDSAQSTDHGDDIGLKKFPAADSMTPEELQKRLWNHTLQETSIS
;
A
#
# COMPACT_ATOMS: atom_id res chain seq x y z
N MET A 1 -23.04 -1.00 -14.89
CA MET A 1 -22.18 -2.03 -14.25
C MET A 1 -20.82 -1.37 -14.07
N GLY A 2 -20.57 -0.78 -12.89
CA GLY A 2 -19.33 -0.05 -12.63
C GLY A 2 -18.14 -1.02 -12.62
N ARG A 3 -16.99 -0.59 -13.14
CA ARG A 3 -15.77 -1.39 -13.04
C ARG A 3 -15.19 -1.16 -11.65
N VAL A 4 -14.92 -2.25 -10.93
CA VAL A 4 -14.26 -2.20 -9.63
C VAL A 4 -12.78 -2.55 -9.84
N LEU A 5 -11.89 -1.64 -9.46
CA LEU A 5 -10.45 -1.91 -9.46
C LEU A 5 -10.03 -2.32 -8.05
N CYS A 6 -9.47 -3.52 -7.94
CA CYS A 6 -8.94 -4.06 -6.69
C CYS A 6 -7.42 -3.98 -6.68
N LEU A 7 -6.85 -3.45 -5.60
CA LEU A 7 -5.41 -3.48 -5.34
C LEU A 7 -5.13 -4.28 -4.06
N CYS A 8 -4.06 -5.08 -4.14
CA CYS A 8 -3.78 -6.17 -3.23
C CYS A 8 -2.51 -5.88 -2.41
N TRP A 9 -2.65 -5.11 -1.33
CA TRP A 9 -1.55 -4.84 -0.41
C TRP A 9 -2.02 -4.76 1.04
N GLU A 10 -1.09 -4.67 1.98
CA GLU A 10 -1.40 -4.39 3.38
C GLU A 10 -1.72 -2.91 3.55
N ARG A 11 -2.78 -2.60 4.31
CA ARG A 11 -3.12 -1.22 4.62
C ARG A 11 -2.13 -0.72 5.67
N VAL A 12 -1.22 0.15 5.27
CA VAL A 12 -0.18 0.69 6.15
C VAL A 12 -0.31 2.20 6.14
N TRP A 13 -0.54 2.77 7.32
CA TRP A 13 -0.66 4.22 7.52
C TRP A 13 0.67 4.81 8.01
N GLU A 14 1.80 4.34 7.49
CA GLU A 14 3.09 4.79 7.98
C GLU A 14 3.41 6.18 7.41
N LYS A 15 4.13 6.99 8.21
CA LYS A 15 4.55 8.33 7.81
C LYS A 15 5.41 8.25 6.54
N VAL A 16 4.87 8.77 5.44
CA VAL A 16 5.59 8.90 4.17
C VAL A 16 6.56 10.07 4.27
N ASP A 17 7.79 9.87 3.80
CA ASP A 17 8.73 10.98 3.60
C ASP A 17 8.30 11.78 2.36
N VAL A 18 7.73 12.95 2.59
CA VAL A 18 7.21 13.82 1.54
C VAL A 18 8.34 14.46 0.74
N ASP A 19 9.51 14.63 1.34
CA ASP A 19 10.66 15.26 0.71
C ASP A 19 11.45 14.25 -0.15
N ASP A 20 11.24 12.94 0.07
CA ASP A 20 11.84 11.85 -0.69
C ASP A 20 10.83 10.80 -1.17
N LEU A 21 9.76 11.25 -1.84
CA LEU A 21 8.71 10.37 -2.42
C LEU A 21 9.22 9.33 -3.43
N GLY A 22 10.45 9.51 -3.94
CA GLY A 22 11.11 8.58 -4.87
C GLY A 22 12.12 7.66 -4.21
N MET A 23 12.25 7.68 -2.86
CA MET A 23 13.24 6.90 -2.11
C MET A 23 14.68 7.04 -2.64
N LYS A 24 15.06 8.24 -3.07
CA LYS A 24 16.38 8.52 -3.65
C LYS A 24 17.47 8.57 -2.57
N THR A 25 17.10 8.89 -1.33
CA THR A 25 18.03 9.09 -0.21
C THR A 25 17.99 7.96 0.82
N ASN A 26 16.80 7.49 1.20
CA ASN A 26 16.60 6.49 2.26
C ASN A 26 16.12 5.13 1.72
N TYR A 27 16.80 4.60 0.71
CA TYR A 27 16.46 3.30 0.14
C TYR A 27 16.83 2.14 1.10
N GLY A 28 15.82 1.35 1.48
CA GLY A 28 15.99 0.14 2.28
C GLY A 28 14.78 -0.77 2.17
N TRP A 29 14.92 -2.06 2.49
CA TRP A 29 13.84 -3.04 2.29
C TRP A 29 12.59 -2.74 3.15
N LEU A 30 12.77 -2.33 4.41
CA LEU A 30 11.66 -1.95 5.30
C LEU A 30 11.02 -0.61 4.89
N PRO A 31 11.79 0.50 4.76
CA PRO A 31 11.24 1.76 4.27
C PRO A 31 10.52 1.60 2.93
N ALA A 32 11.09 0.84 1.99
CA ALA A 32 10.48 0.65 0.68
C ALA A 32 9.15 -0.09 0.74
N MET A 33 9.07 -1.12 1.57
CA MET A 33 7.84 -1.87 1.76
C MET A 33 6.74 -1.00 2.37
N LEU A 34 7.07 -0.21 3.40
CA LEU A 34 6.12 0.66 4.09
C LEU A 34 5.71 1.86 3.23
N GLU A 35 6.66 2.51 2.55
CA GLU A 35 6.36 3.61 1.66
C GLU A 35 5.55 3.17 0.45
N THR A 36 5.86 2.02 -0.17
CA THR A 36 5.07 1.48 -1.29
C THR A 36 3.61 1.23 -0.88
N ALA A 37 3.40 0.72 0.33
CA ALA A 37 2.07 0.50 0.89
C ALA A 37 1.28 1.82 1.00
N SER A 38 1.87 2.78 1.70
CA SER A 38 1.32 4.12 1.90
C SER A 38 1.09 4.87 0.57
N TYR A 39 2.00 4.72 -0.39
CA TYR A 39 1.93 5.35 -1.72
C TYR A 39 0.73 4.81 -2.51
N ASN A 40 0.52 3.50 -2.48
CA ASN A 40 -0.62 2.87 -3.16
C ASN A 40 -1.96 3.36 -2.59
N ASP A 41 -2.08 3.48 -1.26
CA ASP A 41 -3.30 3.99 -0.63
C ASP A 41 -3.58 5.46 -1.01
N LEU A 42 -2.53 6.30 -1.05
CA LEU A 42 -2.65 7.70 -1.47
C LEU A 42 -2.99 7.82 -2.96
N MET A 43 -2.43 6.95 -3.80
CA MET A 43 -2.70 6.90 -5.23
C MET A 43 -4.15 6.51 -5.50
N ILE A 44 -4.65 5.46 -4.86
CA ILE A 44 -6.03 4.98 -5.04
C ILE A 44 -7.03 6.02 -4.59
N SER A 45 -6.81 6.65 -3.44
CA SER A 45 -7.71 7.68 -2.93
C SER A 45 -7.79 8.90 -3.86
N GLU A 46 -6.69 9.24 -4.54
CA GLU A 46 -6.68 10.28 -5.58
C GLU A 46 -7.35 9.84 -6.89
N PHE A 47 -7.26 8.57 -7.27
CA PHE A 47 -7.99 8.03 -8.42
C PHE A 47 -9.50 7.94 -8.15
N ALA A 48 -9.89 7.52 -6.95
CA ALA A 48 -11.29 7.45 -6.54
C ALA A 48 -11.97 8.83 -6.60
N LYS A 49 -11.24 9.90 -6.26
CA LYS A 49 -11.74 11.29 -6.40
C LYS A 49 -11.92 11.73 -7.86
N ARG A 50 -11.03 11.30 -8.76
CA ARG A 50 -11.07 11.70 -10.18
C ARG A 50 -12.09 10.90 -10.99
N GLU A 51 -12.29 9.64 -10.64
CA GLU A 51 -13.15 8.70 -11.37
C GLU A 51 -14.29 8.19 -10.48
N PRO A 52 -15.27 9.04 -10.12
CA PRO A 52 -16.37 8.65 -9.22
C PRO A 52 -17.31 7.59 -9.82
N THR A 53 -17.18 7.30 -11.11
CA THR A 53 -17.97 6.26 -11.81
C THR A 53 -17.44 4.85 -11.51
N ASN A 54 -16.20 4.73 -11.03
CA ASN A 54 -15.55 3.45 -10.75
C ASN A 54 -15.41 3.25 -9.24
N GLY A 55 -15.68 2.03 -8.78
CA GLY A 55 -15.44 1.65 -7.39
C GLY A 55 -13.97 1.24 -7.20
N PHE A 56 -13.33 1.72 -6.15
CA PHE A 56 -12.00 1.26 -5.75
C PHE A 56 -12.11 0.52 -4.43
N THR A 57 -11.48 -0.65 -4.34
CA THR A 57 -11.47 -1.46 -3.12
C THR A 57 -10.04 -1.90 -2.83
N HIS A 58 -9.58 -1.68 -1.62
CA HIS A 58 -8.30 -2.20 -1.15
C HIS A 58 -8.53 -3.54 -0.45
N MET A 59 -7.94 -4.62 -0.95
CA MET A 59 -8.06 -5.94 -0.34
C MET A 59 -6.69 -6.43 0.12
N TYR A 60 -6.57 -6.77 1.39
CA TYR A 60 -5.42 -7.53 1.89
C TYR A 60 -5.84 -9.00 2.01
N PRO A 61 -5.37 -9.90 1.13
CA PRO A 61 -5.72 -11.32 1.23
C PRO A 61 -4.97 -12.05 2.36
N GLY A 62 -4.18 -11.31 3.16
CA GLY A 62 -3.29 -11.87 4.17
C GLY A 62 -2.02 -12.45 3.56
N SER A 63 -1.21 -13.09 4.41
CA SER A 63 0.01 -13.78 3.99
C SER A 63 -0.35 -14.98 3.10
N VAL A 64 -0.11 -14.81 1.80
CA VAL A 64 -0.30 -15.85 0.77
C VAL A 64 1.04 -16.47 0.40
N ASN A 65 1.03 -17.78 0.12
CA ASN A 65 2.20 -18.54 -0.31
C ASN A 65 2.63 -18.09 -1.72
N THR A 66 3.42 -17.03 -1.79
CA THR A 66 4.02 -16.49 -3.01
C THR A 66 5.52 -16.74 -3.00
N ALA A 67 6.17 -16.67 -4.17
CA ALA A 67 7.63 -16.75 -4.27
C ALA A 67 8.35 -15.62 -3.49
N MET A 68 7.61 -14.56 -3.10
CA MET A 68 8.08 -13.51 -2.20
C MET A 68 8.26 -14.01 -0.76
N VAL A 69 7.42 -14.96 -0.31
CA VAL A 69 7.48 -15.55 1.03
C VAL A 69 8.27 -16.86 1.03
N PHE A 70 8.17 -17.66 -0.04
CA PHE A 70 8.89 -18.93 -0.20
C PHE A 70 9.91 -18.79 -1.34
N PRO A 71 11.17 -18.43 -1.03
CA PRO A 71 12.20 -18.27 -2.04
C PRO A 71 12.53 -19.62 -2.67
N SER A 72 13.05 -19.61 -3.89
CA SER A 72 13.42 -20.81 -4.65
C SER A 72 14.62 -21.58 -4.08
N ASN A 73 15.23 -21.10 -3.00
CA ASN A 73 16.33 -21.79 -2.34
C ASN A 73 15.78 -22.86 -1.38
N PRO A 74 16.10 -24.15 -1.59
CA PRO A 74 15.50 -25.26 -0.84
C PRO A 74 15.81 -25.20 0.67
N ILE A 75 16.94 -24.62 1.08
CA ILE A 75 17.31 -24.50 2.50
C ILE A 75 16.42 -23.47 3.18
N LEU A 76 16.24 -22.30 2.55
CA LEU A 76 15.37 -21.24 3.05
C LEU A 76 13.90 -21.68 3.04
N GLU A 77 13.47 -22.43 2.03
CA GLU A 77 12.11 -22.96 1.96
C GLU A 77 11.77 -23.85 3.17
N VAL A 78 12.69 -24.74 3.57
CA VAL A 78 12.50 -25.60 4.74
C VAL A 78 12.44 -24.78 6.03
N ILE A 79 13.33 -23.80 6.19
CA ILE A 79 13.34 -22.91 7.37
C ILE A 79 12.01 -22.14 7.45
N ILE A 80 11.57 -21.53 6.36
CA ILE A 80 10.35 -20.75 6.32
C ILE A 80 9.14 -21.64 6.56
N ARG A 81 9.08 -22.86 6.02
CA ARG A 81 7.97 -23.80 6.32
C ARG A 81 7.82 -24.15 7.79
N ILE A 82 8.93 -24.21 8.55
CA ILE A 82 8.91 -24.47 10.00
C ILE A 82 8.46 -23.23 10.77
N ILE A 83 8.89 -22.04 10.35
CA ILE A 83 8.59 -20.77 11.03
C ILE A 83 7.20 -20.24 10.66
N HIS A 84 6.71 -20.53 9.45
CA HIS A 84 5.44 -20.07 8.90
C HIS A 84 4.22 -20.33 9.79
N PRO A 85 4.00 -21.49 10.43
CA PRO A 85 2.86 -21.67 11.33
C PRO A 85 2.88 -20.71 12.53
N ILE A 86 4.07 -20.31 13.01
CA ILE A 86 4.22 -19.34 14.10
C ILE A 86 3.94 -17.93 13.56
N LEU A 87 4.51 -17.56 12.41
CA LEU A 87 4.27 -16.26 11.77
C LEU A 87 2.78 -16.07 11.41
N ARG A 88 2.13 -17.13 10.91
CA ARG A 88 0.70 -17.11 10.57
C ARG A 88 -0.17 -16.76 11.78
N LEU A 89 0.24 -17.14 12.99
CA LEU A 89 -0.49 -16.79 14.22
C LEU A 89 -0.48 -15.27 14.47
N PHE A 90 0.60 -14.58 14.11
CA PHE A 90 0.73 -13.13 14.25
C PHE A 90 0.14 -12.35 13.07
N LEU A 91 0.17 -12.92 11.86
CA LEU A 91 -0.24 -12.23 10.62
C LEU A 91 -1.74 -12.35 10.28
N LEU A 92 -2.51 -13.21 10.97
CA LEU A 92 -3.91 -13.52 10.62
C LEU A 92 -4.98 -12.58 11.20
N ASN A 93 -4.60 -11.42 11.76
CA ASN A 93 -5.56 -10.63 12.54
C ASN A 93 -6.40 -9.62 11.75
N ASP A 94 -6.15 -9.40 10.46
CA ASP A 94 -6.92 -8.43 9.66
C ASP A 94 -7.65 -9.10 8.49
N SER A 95 -8.92 -9.41 8.73
CA SER A 95 -9.89 -9.75 7.68
C SER A 95 -10.34 -8.48 6.96
N ALA A 96 -10.14 -8.45 5.64
CA ALA A 96 -10.55 -7.38 4.74
C ALA A 96 -11.97 -6.85 5.05
N GLN A 97 -12.08 -5.55 5.38
CA GLN A 97 -13.35 -4.84 5.33
C GLN A 97 -13.54 -4.30 3.90
N SER A 98 -14.54 -4.81 3.19
CA SER A 98 -14.98 -4.26 1.91
C SER A 98 -16.14 -3.31 2.19
N THR A 99 -15.96 -2.01 1.99
CA THR A 99 -17.08 -1.05 2.01
C THR A 99 -17.46 -0.67 0.57
N ASP A 100 -18.76 -0.46 0.34
CA ASP A 100 -19.35 -0.35 -0.99
C ASP A 100 -18.93 0.93 -1.75
N HIS A 101 -18.31 1.92 -1.09
CA HIS A 101 -18.12 3.27 -1.64
C HIS A 101 -16.68 3.81 -1.49
N GLY A 102 -15.72 3.00 -1.06
CA GLY A 102 -14.34 3.47 -0.93
C GLY A 102 -14.12 4.55 0.14
N ASP A 103 -15.13 4.83 0.97
CA ASP A 103 -15.05 5.74 2.12
C ASP A 103 -14.08 5.23 3.21
N ASP A 104 -13.74 3.95 3.14
CA ASP A 104 -12.76 3.29 3.98
C ASP A 104 -11.34 3.36 3.44
N ILE A 105 -11.13 3.67 2.16
CA ILE A 105 -9.80 3.98 1.59
C ILE A 105 -9.34 5.39 2.03
N GLY A 106 -10.22 6.13 2.70
CA GLY A 106 -10.03 7.50 3.11
C GLY A 106 -8.93 7.68 4.17
N LEU A 107 -8.27 8.82 4.03
CA LEU A 107 -7.23 9.43 4.88
C LEU A 107 -7.57 9.57 6.38
N LYS A 108 -8.73 9.10 6.82
CA LYS A 108 -9.27 9.27 8.18
C LYS A 108 -8.35 8.71 9.28
N LYS A 109 -7.55 7.70 8.95
CA LYS A 109 -6.55 7.09 9.85
C LYS A 109 -5.11 7.33 9.40
N PHE A 110 -4.89 8.01 8.27
CA PHE A 110 -3.55 8.36 7.84
C PHE A 110 -3.00 9.35 8.88
N PRO A 111 -1.84 9.10 9.50
CA PRO A 111 -1.24 10.09 10.37
C PRO A 111 -1.07 11.34 9.53
N ALA A 112 -1.66 12.45 9.98
CA ALA A 112 -1.32 13.74 9.43
C ALA A 112 0.21 13.84 9.57
N ALA A 113 0.94 13.79 8.45
CA ALA A 113 2.35 14.11 8.46
C ALA A 113 2.45 15.47 9.16
N ASP A 114 3.37 15.61 10.13
CA ASP A 114 3.37 16.62 11.22
C ASP A 114 3.24 18.11 10.82
N SER A 115 3.01 18.43 9.54
CA SER A 115 2.75 19.78 9.02
C SER A 115 1.82 19.84 7.79
N MET A 116 1.26 18.73 7.30
CA MET A 116 0.57 18.70 6.00
C MET A 116 -0.76 17.94 6.03
N THR A 117 -1.79 18.53 5.46
CA THR A 117 -3.09 17.87 5.34
C THR A 117 -3.00 16.66 4.40
N PRO A 118 -3.78 15.60 4.64
CA PRO A 118 -3.75 14.43 3.76
C PRO A 118 -4.08 14.75 2.29
N GLU A 119 -4.86 15.81 2.03
CA GLU A 119 -5.18 16.30 0.69
C GLU A 119 -3.99 16.97 -0.01
N GLU A 120 -3.15 17.68 0.75
CA GLU A 120 -1.92 18.25 0.22
C GLU A 120 -0.90 17.16 -0.11
N LEU A 121 -0.84 16.10 0.70
CA LEU A 121 0.04 14.95 0.46
C LEU A 121 -0.32 14.26 -0.85
N GLN A 122 -1.61 14.01 -1.04
CA GLN A 122 -2.17 13.51 -2.27
C GLN A 122 -1.85 14.37 -3.50
N LYS A 123 -2.00 15.70 -3.40
CA LYS A 123 -1.64 16.62 -4.50
C LYS A 123 -0.14 16.58 -4.82
N ARG A 124 0.73 16.53 -3.81
CA ARG A 124 2.18 16.41 -4.01
C ARG A 124 2.54 15.10 -4.69
N LEU A 125 1.97 13.98 -4.22
CA LEU A 125 2.13 12.66 -4.82
C LEU A 125 1.77 12.70 -6.30
N TRP A 126 0.58 13.25 -6.62
CA TRP A 126 0.11 13.38 -7.98
C TRP A 126 1.06 14.21 -8.85
N ASN A 127 1.49 15.37 -8.38
CA ASN A 127 2.42 16.22 -9.11
C ASN A 127 3.77 15.53 -9.35
N HIS A 128 4.28 14.80 -8.35
CA HIS A 128 5.49 13.99 -8.49
C HIS A 128 5.30 12.89 -9.56
N THR A 129 4.18 12.16 -9.55
CA THR A 129 3.90 11.15 -10.58
C THR A 129 3.84 11.73 -11.98
N LEU A 130 3.24 12.92 -12.14
CA LEU A 130 3.19 13.61 -13.43
C LEU A 130 4.59 14.01 -13.91
N GLN A 131 5.46 14.50 -13.00
CA GLN A 131 6.84 14.83 -13.32
C GLN A 131 7.60 13.61 -13.83
N GLU A 132 7.56 12.50 -13.08
CA GLU A 132 8.26 11.26 -13.45
C GLU A 132 7.69 10.62 -14.73
N THR A 133 6.38 10.74 -15.00
CA THR A 133 5.75 10.20 -16.21
C THR A 133 5.98 11.07 -17.45
N SER A 134 6.12 12.38 -17.27
CA SER A 134 6.29 13.34 -18.38
C SER A 134 7.65 13.29 -19.08
N ILE A 135 8.61 12.55 -18.51
CA ILE A 135 9.97 12.40 -19.03
C ILE A 135 10.10 11.17 -19.95
N SER A 136 9.02 10.41 -20.17
CA SER A 136 8.98 9.22 -21.05
C SER A 136 8.64 9.52 -22.50
#